data_AF-A0A9D0XVH0-F1
#
_entry.id   AF-A0A9D0XVH0-F1
#
_cell.length_a   1.000
_cell.length_b   1.000
_cell.length_c   1.000
_cell.angle_alpha   90.00
_cell.angle_beta   90.00
_cell.angle_gamma   90.00
#
_symmetry.space_group_name_H-M   'P 1'
#
loop_
_entity.id
_entity.type
_entity.pdbx_description
1 polymer ?
#
loop_
_entity_poly.entity_id
_entity_poly.type
_entity_poly.pdbx_seq_one_letter_code
_entity_poly.pdbx_strand_id
1 'polypeptide(L)'
;MKKINALLGVAGVNALEPEKAKKIGRFFEFLVLIALLVVFVQILSFYSGTFIDSNWMTNLIWLVFLTELVVNLYNVQNKKRYLVENWLNVLIVLAAFPAYDWGSDWVFIVRFLRLLLVVRFFSGFIKDVLTVLTKNRFGQILIASAFIILGSGAIFSYIEDRSLWDGIWYSLVTITTVGYGDVVPLSDSGRVFGVVLILFGVVFFSLVTANISAFLIGTEQRKLEKDILEYMKLTEKRLVYQQESNEKSVEKILVHMNNEVTNLKIELKEMQKENLKLLKQIHAKRHN
;
A
#
# COMPACT_ATOMS: atom_id res chain seq x y z
N MET A 1 -13.05 -2.77 2.48
CA MET A 1 -13.04 -2.33 1.07
C MET A 1 -12.84 -3.42 0.01
N LYS A 2 -12.42 -4.67 0.32
CA LYS A 2 -12.56 -5.78 -0.66
C LYS A 2 -14.01 -5.88 -1.19
N LYS A 3 -14.99 -5.68 -0.30
CA LYS A 3 -16.41 -5.56 -0.67
C LYS A 3 -16.72 -4.40 -1.63
N ILE A 4 -16.08 -3.23 -1.51
CA ILE A 4 -16.37 -2.06 -2.37
C ILE A 4 -15.77 -2.26 -3.77
N ASN A 5 -14.50 -2.67 -3.87
CA ASN A 5 -13.89 -2.95 -5.17
C ASN A 5 -14.56 -4.15 -5.87
N ALA A 6 -14.98 -5.17 -5.11
CA ALA A 6 -15.76 -6.29 -5.65
C ALA A 6 -17.17 -5.86 -6.08
N LEU A 7 -17.82 -4.96 -5.34
CA LEU A 7 -19.14 -4.42 -5.69
C LEU A 7 -19.06 -3.56 -6.96
N LEU A 8 -18.00 -2.76 -7.10
CA LEU A 8 -17.70 -2.00 -8.32
C LEU A 8 -17.19 -2.88 -9.49
N GLY A 9 -16.92 -4.17 -9.26
CA GLY A 9 -16.49 -5.11 -10.31
C GLY A 9 -15.07 -4.90 -10.82
N VAL A 10 -14.19 -4.31 -9.99
CA VAL A 10 -12.83 -3.89 -10.34
C VAL A 10 -11.77 -4.37 -9.33
N ALA A 11 -11.98 -5.56 -8.77
CA ALA A 11 -11.14 -6.04 -7.66
C ALA A 11 -9.73 -6.51 -8.05
N GLY A 12 -9.50 -6.87 -9.32
CA GLY A 12 -8.23 -7.43 -9.80
C GLY A 12 -7.98 -8.86 -9.28
N VAL A 13 -6.70 -9.25 -9.21
CA VAL A 13 -6.26 -10.54 -8.64
C VAL A 13 -6.21 -10.44 -7.11
N ASN A 14 -6.84 -11.38 -6.41
CA ASN A 14 -6.96 -11.34 -4.96
C ASN A 14 -5.60 -11.58 -4.25
N ALA A 15 -5.38 -10.92 -3.11
CA ALA A 15 -4.14 -11.04 -2.33
C ALA A 15 -3.89 -12.45 -1.74
N LEU A 16 -4.92 -13.31 -1.71
CA LEU A 16 -4.84 -14.70 -1.25
C LEU A 16 -4.37 -15.68 -2.35
N GLU A 17 -4.21 -15.21 -3.58
CA GLU A 17 -3.78 -16.05 -4.71
C GLU A 17 -2.27 -16.35 -4.66
N PRO A 18 -1.76 -17.35 -5.41
CA PRO A 18 -0.34 -17.66 -5.48
C PRO A 18 0.50 -16.46 -5.98
N GLU A 19 1.76 -16.34 -5.54
CA GLU A 19 2.68 -15.27 -5.98
C GLU A 19 2.85 -15.20 -7.51
N LYS A 20 2.78 -16.36 -8.19
CA LYS A 20 2.80 -16.43 -9.65
C LYS A 20 1.60 -15.69 -10.26
N ALA A 21 0.40 -15.93 -9.75
CA ALA A 21 -0.83 -15.27 -10.21
C ALA A 21 -0.79 -13.75 -9.94
N LYS A 22 -0.24 -13.32 -8.80
CA LYS A 22 -0.08 -11.90 -8.47
C LYS A 22 0.91 -11.17 -9.39
N LYS A 23 2.05 -11.81 -9.72
CA LYS A 23 3.04 -11.21 -10.64
C LYS A 23 2.46 -11.06 -12.04
N ILE A 24 1.79 -12.09 -12.54
CA ILE A 24 1.13 -12.07 -13.85
C ILE A 24 0.01 -11.02 -13.86
N GLY A 25 -0.83 -10.99 -12.83
CA GLY A 25 -1.90 -9.99 -12.69
C GLY A 25 -1.38 -8.55 -12.76
N ARG A 26 -0.30 -8.24 -12.02
CA ARG A 26 0.33 -6.91 -12.06
C ARG A 26 0.88 -6.52 -13.44
N PHE A 27 1.43 -7.48 -14.18
CA PHE A 27 1.90 -7.24 -15.54
C PHE A 27 0.74 -6.86 -16.48
N PHE A 28 -0.38 -7.59 -16.41
CA PHE A 28 -1.57 -7.26 -17.20
C PHE A 28 -2.24 -5.97 -16.74
N GLU A 29 -2.19 -5.64 -15.44
CA GLU A 29 -2.66 -4.35 -14.95
C GLU A 29 -1.94 -3.20 -15.66
N PHE A 30 -0.61 -3.26 -15.79
CA PHE A 30 0.16 -2.25 -16.52
C PHE A 30 -0.25 -2.15 -18.00
N LEU A 31 -0.43 -3.28 -18.68
CA LEU A 31 -0.88 -3.28 -20.07
C LEU A 31 -2.27 -2.66 -20.25
N VAL A 32 -3.19 -2.93 -19.33
CA VAL A 32 -4.52 -2.31 -19.35
C VAL A 32 -4.46 -0.82 -19.08
N LEU A 33 -3.56 -0.34 -18.22
CA LEU A 33 -3.37 1.09 -18.01
C LEU A 33 -2.94 1.79 -19.30
N ILE A 34 -2.01 1.18 -20.04
CA ILE A 34 -1.61 1.66 -21.37
C ILE A 34 -2.81 1.63 -22.32
N ALA A 35 -3.58 0.53 -22.36
CA ALA A 35 -4.75 0.42 -23.21
C ALA A 35 -5.81 1.48 -22.90
N LEU A 36 -6.03 1.81 -21.62
CA LEU A 36 -6.92 2.90 -21.20
C LEU A 36 -6.41 4.28 -21.63
N LEU A 37 -5.10 4.51 -21.59
CA LEU A 37 -4.50 5.74 -22.10
C LEU A 37 -4.71 5.87 -23.62
N VAL A 38 -4.60 4.76 -24.36
CA VAL A 38 -4.91 4.74 -25.80
C VAL A 38 -6.39 5.04 -26.05
N VAL A 39 -7.31 4.47 -25.24
CA VAL A 39 -8.75 4.80 -25.30
C VAL A 39 -8.98 6.29 -25.05
N PHE A 40 -8.28 6.89 -24.08
CA PHE A 40 -8.37 8.32 -23.81
C PHE A 40 -7.90 9.18 -25.00
N VAL A 41 -6.77 8.82 -25.63
CA VAL A 41 -6.28 9.50 -26.84
C VAL A 41 -7.26 9.35 -28.00
N GLN A 42 -7.90 8.19 -28.15
CA GLN A 42 -8.92 7.95 -29.17
C GLN A 42 -10.15 8.87 -29.00
N ILE A 43 -10.55 9.13 -27.76
CA ILE A 43 -11.63 10.08 -27.44
C ILE A 43 -11.21 11.51 -27.81
N LEU A 44 -10.00 11.93 -27.43
CA LEU A 44 -9.50 13.26 -27.81
C LEU A 44 -9.44 13.43 -29.33
N SER A 45 -8.95 12.41 -30.03
CA SER A 45 -8.82 12.40 -31.50
C SER A 45 -10.18 12.52 -32.20
N PHE A 46 -11.22 11.91 -31.62
CA PHE A 46 -12.59 12.02 -32.09
C PHE A 46 -13.11 13.47 -31.97
N TYR A 47 -12.88 14.13 -30.83
CA TYR A 47 -13.29 15.53 -30.64
C TYR A 47 -12.47 16.53 -31.45
N SER A 48 -11.18 16.25 -31.73
CA SER A 48 -10.34 17.10 -32.57
C SER A 48 -10.57 16.93 -34.07
N GLY A 49 -11.46 16.00 -34.49
CA GLY A 49 -11.74 15.73 -35.90
C GLY A 49 -10.58 15.04 -36.64
N THR A 50 -9.56 14.56 -35.94
CA THR A 50 -8.42 13.84 -36.51
C THR A 50 -8.78 12.36 -36.62
N PHE A 51 -9.00 11.88 -37.84
CA PHE A 51 -9.32 10.48 -38.10
C PHE A 51 -8.07 9.59 -38.01
N ILE A 52 -7.80 9.07 -36.81
CA ILE A 52 -6.90 7.92 -36.65
C ILE A 52 -7.74 6.67 -36.97
N ASP A 53 -7.28 5.82 -37.89
CA ASP A 53 -7.94 4.54 -38.18
C ASP A 53 -8.14 3.77 -36.87
N SER A 54 -9.41 3.64 -36.47
CA SER A 54 -9.78 3.26 -35.12
C SER A 54 -10.00 1.76 -34.97
N ASN A 55 -10.10 1.01 -36.08
CA ASN A 55 -10.53 -0.39 -36.05
C ASN A 55 -9.44 -1.34 -35.55
N TRP A 56 -8.22 -1.25 -36.08
CA TRP A 56 -7.10 -2.08 -35.62
C TRP A 56 -6.75 -1.79 -34.15
N MET A 57 -6.83 -0.51 -33.76
CA MET A 57 -6.54 -0.08 -32.39
C MET A 57 -7.63 -0.56 -31.41
N THR A 58 -8.91 -0.49 -31.82
CA THR A 58 -10.03 -1.02 -31.04
C THR A 58 -9.89 -2.53 -30.80
N ASN A 59 -9.47 -3.28 -31.84
CA ASN A 59 -9.25 -4.72 -31.75
C ASN A 59 -8.07 -5.06 -30.83
N LEU A 60 -6.97 -4.30 -30.94
CA LEU A 60 -5.80 -4.44 -30.07
C LEU A 60 -6.16 -4.20 -28.61
N ILE A 61 -6.88 -3.12 -28.31
CA ILE A 61 -7.35 -2.82 -26.96
C ILE A 61 -8.22 -3.97 -26.42
N TRP A 62 -9.18 -4.44 -27.21
CA TRP A 62 -10.02 -5.57 -26.81
C TRP A 62 -9.19 -6.83 -26.53
N LEU A 63 -8.18 -7.11 -27.35
CA LEU A 63 -7.27 -8.25 -27.16
C LEU A 63 -6.50 -8.13 -25.83
N VAL A 64 -6.05 -6.94 -25.44
CA VAL A 64 -5.40 -6.70 -24.14
C VAL A 64 -6.34 -7.04 -22.98
N PHE A 65 -7.59 -6.58 -23.03
CA PHE A 65 -8.58 -6.90 -21.99
C PHE A 65 -8.97 -8.38 -21.97
N LEU A 66 -9.11 -9.01 -23.14
CA LEU A 66 -9.40 -10.43 -23.25
C LEU A 66 -8.25 -11.27 -22.67
N THR A 67 -7.02 -10.97 -23.06
CA THR A 67 -5.84 -11.70 -22.60
C THR A 67 -5.64 -11.53 -21.11
N GLU A 68 -5.85 -10.33 -20.56
CA GLU A 68 -5.90 -10.11 -19.11
C GLU A 68 -6.92 -11.04 -18.45
N LEU A 69 -8.17 -11.02 -18.92
CA LEU A 69 -9.26 -11.79 -18.32
C LEU A 69 -8.95 -13.29 -18.36
N VAL A 70 -8.53 -13.82 -19.51
CA VAL A 70 -8.26 -15.24 -19.72
C VAL A 70 -7.05 -15.69 -18.90
N VAL A 71 -5.95 -14.95 -18.94
CA VAL A 71 -4.72 -15.34 -18.24
C VAL A 71 -4.92 -15.26 -16.72
N ASN A 72 -5.61 -14.23 -16.22
CA ASN A 72 -5.90 -14.14 -14.78
C ASN A 72 -6.89 -15.22 -14.34
N LEU A 73 -7.93 -15.50 -15.13
CA LEU A 73 -8.88 -16.58 -14.84
C LEU A 73 -8.23 -17.96 -14.82
N TYR A 74 -7.20 -18.18 -15.65
CA TYR A 74 -6.43 -19.42 -15.68
C TYR A 74 -5.54 -19.59 -14.44
N ASN A 75 -4.91 -18.50 -13.97
CA ASN A 75 -3.94 -18.55 -12.86
C ASN A 75 -4.59 -18.48 -11.46
N VAL A 76 -5.85 -18.06 -11.35
CA VAL A 76 -6.58 -17.95 -10.08
C VAL A 76 -7.15 -19.30 -9.64
N GLN A 77 -7.05 -19.59 -8.33
CA GLN A 77 -7.57 -20.84 -7.76
C GLN A 77 -9.10 -20.92 -7.79
N ASN A 78 -9.79 -19.81 -7.48
CA ASN A 78 -11.26 -19.76 -7.45
C ASN A 78 -11.82 -18.88 -8.58
N LYS A 79 -12.11 -19.53 -9.72
CA LYS A 79 -12.61 -18.88 -10.95
C LYS A 79 -13.94 -18.15 -10.74
N LYS A 80 -14.87 -18.75 -9.99
CA LYS A 80 -16.20 -18.14 -9.73
C LYS A 80 -16.05 -16.84 -8.96
N ARG A 81 -15.21 -16.83 -7.91
CA ARG A 81 -14.91 -15.63 -7.14
C ARG A 81 -14.32 -14.54 -8.04
N TYR A 82 -13.33 -14.88 -8.87
CA TYR A 82 -12.70 -13.91 -9.76
C TYR A 82 -13.69 -13.22 -10.71
N LEU A 83 -14.60 -13.99 -11.31
CA LEU A 83 -15.62 -13.46 -12.21
C LEU A 83 -16.61 -12.53 -11.49
N VAL A 84 -17.05 -12.89 -10.28
CA VAL A 84 -17.97 -12.07 -9.48
C VAL A 84 -17.29 -10.78 -9.01
N GLU A 85 -16.03 -10.86 -8.57
CA GLU A 85 -15.27 -9.69 -8.10
C GLU A 85 -14.83 -8.76 -9.26
N ASN A 86 -14.82 -9.25 -10.50
CA ASN A 86 -14.38 -8.52 -11.70
C ASN A 86 -15.48 -8.46 -12.79
N TRP A 87 -16.75 -8.42 -12.39
CA TRP A 87 -17.88 -8.48 -13.32
C TRP A 87 -17.89 -7.35 -14.35
N LEU A 88 -17.37 -6.15 -14.02
CA LEU A 88 -17.28 -5.02 -14.94
C LEU A 88 -16.30 -5.31 -16.08
N ASN A 89 -15.15 -5.95 -15.79
CA ASN A 89 -14.20 -6.37 -16.82
C ASN A 89 -14.82 -7.42 -17.75
N VAL A 90 -15.55 -8.38 -17.19
CA VAL A 90 -16.27 -9.40 -17.96
C VAL A 90 -17.31 -8.75 -18.88
N LEU A 91 -18.13 -7.83 -18.34
CA LEU A 91 -19.13 -7.10 -19.12
C LEU A 91 -18.48 -6.33 -20.27
N ILE A 92 -17.38 -5.62 -20.01
CA ILE A 92 -16.65 -4.86 -21.02
C ILE A 92 -16.09 -5.76 -22.12
N VAL A 93 -15.48 -6.89 -21.77
CA VAL A 93 -14.92 -7.83 -22.77
C VAL A 93 -16.02 -8.40 -23.65
N LEU A 94 -17.20 -8.71 -23.09
CA LEU A 94 -18.33 -9.25 -23.83
C LEU A 94 -19.04 -8.19 -24.69
N ALA A 95 -19.37 -7.05 -24.10
CA ALA A 95 -20.10 -5.97 -24.78
C ALA A 95 -19.26 -5.31 -25.88
N ALA A 96 -17.94 -5.35 -25.75
CA ALA A 96 -17.04 -4.69 -26.68
C ALA A 96 -16.35 -5.64 -27.66
N PHE A 97 -16.97 -6.80 -27.91
CA PHE A 97 -16.50 -7.79 -28.85
C PHE A 97 -16.48 -7.24 -30.29
N PRO A 98 -15.33 -7.28 -31.00
CA PRO A 98 -15.20 -6.66 -32.32
C PRO A 98 -16.17 -7.14 -33.41
N ALA A 99 -16.64 -8.39 -33.33
CA ALA A 99 -17.51 -8.95 -34.35
C ALA A 99 -19.00 -8.70 -34.11
N TYR A 100 -19.37 -8.04 -33.01
CA TYR A 100 -20.76 -7.68 -32.71
C TYR A 100 -20.91 -6.16 -32.85
N ASP A 101 -21.61 -5.72 -33.89
CA ASP A 101 -22.00 -4.33 -34.07
C ASP A 101 -23.36 -4.10 -33.39
N TRP A 102 -23.34 -3.51 -32.19
CA TRP A 102 -24.55 -3.17 -31.42
C TRP A 102 -25.29 -1.94 -32.02
N GLY A 103 -24.86 -1.44 -33.18
CA GLY A 103 -25.19 -0.12 -33.71
C GLY A 103 -24.17 0.93 -33.26
N SER A 104 -24.04 2.02 -34.03
CA SER A 104 -22.98 3.04 -33.83
C SER A 104 -22.93 3.57 -32.41
N ASP A 105 -24.08 3.82 -31.80
CA ASP A 105 -24.18 4.60 -30.56
C ASP A 105 -23.82 3.78 -29.31
N TRP A 106 -24.21 2.51 -29.29
CA TRP A 106 -23.91 1.60 -28.17
C TRP A 106 -22.42 1.27 -28.08
N VAL A 107 -21.75 1.16 -29.22
CA VAL A 107 -20.30 0.93 -29.29
C VAL A 107 -19.54 2.07 -28.61
N PHE A 108 -19.97 3.33 -28.77
CA PHE A 108 -19.36 4.45 -28.05
C PHE A 108 -19.57 4.35 -26.55
N ILE A 109 -20.80 4.09 -26.09
CA ILE A 109 -21.10 3.97 -24.65
C ILE A 109 -20.23 2.88 -24.01
N VAL A 110 -20.16 1.70 -24.62
CA VAL A 110 -19.33 0.60 -24.12
C VAL A 110 -17.84 0.96 -24.10
N ARG A 111 -17.34 1.68 -25.12
CA ARG A 111 -15.96 2.19 -25.15
C ARG A 111 -15.69 3.17 -24.01
N PHE A 112 -16.62 4.09 -23.72
CA PHE A 112 -16.51 5.04 -22.61
C PHE A 112 -16.56 4.35 -21.25
N LEU A 113 -17.41 3.33 -21.08
CA LEU A 113 -17.50 2.56 -19.84
C LEU A 113 -16.16 1.92 -19.46
N ARG A 114 -15.27 1.62 -20.43
CA ARG A 114 -13.92 1.12 -20.16
C ARG A 114 -13.11 2.07 -19.28
N LEU A 115 -13.31 3.39 -19.39
CA LEU A 115 -12.60 4.37 -18.56
C LEU A 115 -12.92 4.20 -17.07
N LEU A 116 -14.07 3.64 -16.71
CA LEU A 116 -14.39 3.33 -15.32
C LEU A 116 -13.43 2.30 -14.73
N LEU A 117 -12.79 1.46 -15.54
CA LEU A 117 -11.75 0.54 -15.07
C LEU A 117 -10.52 1.29 -14.55
N VAL A 118 -10.32 2.57 -14.91
CA VAL A 118 -9.23 3.38 -14.34
C VAL A 118 -9.34 3.47 -12.81
N VAL A 119 -10.57 3.46 -12.29
CA VAL A 119 -10.87 3.50 -10.86
C VAL A 119 -10.19 2.35 -10.12
N ARG A 120 -9.96 1.20 -10.78
CA ARG A 120 -9.29 0.06 -10.16
C ARG A 120 -7.86 0.39 -9.75
N PHE A 121 -7.13 1.14 -10.58
CA PHE A 121 -5.74 1.55 -10.34
C PHE A 121 -5.67 2.60 -9.24
N PHE A 122 -6.58 3.57 -9.30
CA PHE A 122 -6.69 4.59 -8.27
C PHE A 122 -7.35 4.09 -6.98
N SER A 123 -7.95 2.90 -6.97
CA SER A 123 -8.64 2.39 -5.78
C SER A 123 -7.70 2.18 -4.59
N GLY A 124 -6.40 1.95 -4.82
CA GLY A 124 -5.38 1.94 -3.77
C GLY A 124 -5.13 3.35 -3.23
N PHE A 125 -4.80 4.27 -4.14
CA PHE A 125 -4.57 5.68 -3.83
C PHE A 125 -5.77 6.34 -3.11
N ILE A 126 -7.00 6.10 -3.59
CA ILE A 126 -8.23 6.60 -2.97
C ILE A 126 -8.38 6.09 -1.54
N LYS A 127 -7.96 4.85 -1.24
CA LYS A 127 -7.98 4.32 0.14
C LYS A 127 -7.00 5.07 1.02
N ASP A 128 -5.80 5.31 0.51
CA ASP A 128 -4.77 6.02 1.25
C ASP A 128 -5.23 7.46 1.49
N VAL A 129 -5.76 8.14 0.48
CA VAL A 129 -6.38 9.47 0.59
C VAL A 129 -7.54 9.46 1.59
N LEU A 130 -8.53 8.58 1.45
CA LEU A 130 -9.65 8.51 2.39
C LEU A 130 -9.19 8.22 3.83
N THR A 131 -8.15 7.41 3.99
CA THR A 131 -7.55 7.13 5.30
C THR A 131 -6.86 8.38 5.85
N VAL A 132 -6.16 9.16 5.02
CA VAL A 132 -5.61 10.46 5.41
C VAL A 132 -6.71 11.45 5.82
N LEU A 133 -7.79 11.52 5.03
CA LEU A 133 -8.93 12.42 5.28
C LEU A 133 -9.64 12.10 6.60
N THR A 134 -9.85 10.81 6.90
CA THR A 134 -10.66 10.36 8.04
C THR A 134 -9.87 10.14 9.32
N LYS A 135 -8.59 9.82 9.23
CA LYS A 135 -7.78 9.37 10.38
C LYS A 135 -6.92 10.48 10.99
N ASN A 136 -6.77 11.61 10.30
CA ASN A 136 -6.03 12.79 10.76
C ASN A 136 -6.92 14.02 10.93
N ARG A 137 -6.39 15.07 11.59
CA ARG A 137 -7.00 16.42 11.64
C ARG A 137 -7.20 17.06 10.25
N PHE A 138 -6.72 16.41 9.18
CA PHE A 138 -6.83 16.87 7.81
C PHE A 138 -8.29 17.08 7.36
N GLY A 139 -9.21 16.17 7.71
CA GLY A 139 -10.63 16.36 7.40
C GLY A 139 -11.22 17.61 8.06
N GLN A 140 -10.78 17.93 9.28
CA GLN A 140 -11.20 19.16 9.98
C GLN A 140 -10.64 20.41 9.30
N ILE A 141 -9.38 20.36 8.82
CA ILE A 141 -8.75 21.45 8.07
C ILE A 141 -9.51 21.72 6.75
N LEU A 142 -9.92 20.66 6.03
CA LEU A 142 -10.72 20.82 4.82
C LEU A 142 -12.10 21.43 5.11
N ILE A 143 -12.81 20.93 6.12
CA ILE A 143 -14.11 21.50 6.50
C ILE A 143 -13.95 22.96 6.92
N ALA A 144 -12.95 23.28 7.75
CA ALA A 144 -12.65 24.66 8.14
C ALA A 144 -12.34 25.54 6.92
N SER A 145 -11.58 25.03 5.95
CA SER A 145 -11.29 25.76 4.71
C SER A 145 -12.54 26.01 3.86
N ALA A 146 -13.49 25.06 3.81
CA ALA A 146 -14.75 25.25 3.11
C ALA A 146 -15.58 26.37 3.77
N PHE A 147 -15.65 26.39 5.10
CA PHE A 147 -16.28 27.49 5.82
C PHE A 147 -15.60 28.83 5.57
N ILE A 148 -14.26 28.85 5.52
CA ILE A 148 -13.50 30.07 5.25
C ILE A 148 -13.71 30.54 3.81
N ILE A 149 -13.74 29.65 2.81
CA ILE A 149 -14.04 29.99 1.41
C ILE A 149 -15.45 30.59 1.30
N LEU A 150 -16.45 29.96 1.92
CA LEU A 150 -17.82 30.47 1.89
C LEU A 150 -17.96 31.81 2.62
N GLY A 151 -17.37 31.93 3.81
CA GLY A 151 -17.41 33.16 4.60
C GLY A 151 -16.65 34.31 3.94
N SER A 152 -15.44 34.05 3.46
CA SER A 152 -14.64 35.06 2.73
C SER A 152 -15.30 35.46 1.42
N GLY A 153 -15.95 34.52 0.73
CA GLY A 153 -16.68 34.81 -0.50
C GLY A 153 -17.90 35.71 -0.26
N ALA A 154 -18.65 35.48 0.82
CA ALA A 154 -19.73 36.36 1.23
C ALA A 154 -19.24 37.77 1.60
N ILE A 155 -18.10 37.87 2.31
CA ILE A 155 -17.48 39.16 2.65
C ILE A 155 -17.04 39.90 1.39
N PHE A 156 -16.37 39.22 0.45
CA PHE A 156 -15.95 39.81 -0.82
C PHE A 156 -17.15 40.30 -1.65
N SER A 157 -18.18 39.46 -1.77
CA SER A 157 -19.43 39.80 -2.47
C SER A 157 -20.07 41.07 -1.90
N TYR A 158 -20.05 41.24 -0.58
CA TYR A 158 -20.53 42.45 0.08
C TYR A 158 -19.64 43.68 -0.17
N ILE A 159 -18.32 43.54 -0.11
CA ILE A 159 -17.38 44.67 -0.27
C ILE A 159 -17.35 45.19 -1.72
N GLU A 160 -17.40 44.29 -2.69
CA GLU A 160 -17.25 44.61 -4.11
C GLU A 160 -18.59 44.69 -4.87
N ASP A 161 -19.72 44.58 -4.16
CA ASP A 161 -21.08 44.55 -4.72
C ASP A 161 -21.21 43.55 -5.89
N ARG A 162 -20.74 42.31 -5.64
CA ARG A 162 -20.74 41.21 -6.61
C ARG A 162 -21.70 40.11 -6.17
N SER A 163 -22.03 39.21 -7.09
CA SER A 163 -22.84 38.05 -6.74
C SER A 163 -22.11 37.17 -5.70
N LEU A 164 -22.88 36.46 -4.86
CA LEU A 164 -22.30 35.52 -3.89
C LEU A 164 -21.44 34.45 -4.58
N TRP A 165 -21.81 34.05 -5.79
CA TRP A 165 -21.05 33.08 -6.57
C TRP A 165 -19.70 33.64 -7.00
N ASP A 166 -19.64 34.88 -7.48
CA ASP A 166 -18.38 35.53 -7.85
C ASP A 166 -17.46 35.70 -6.64
N GLY A 167 -18.02 35.99 -5.47
CA GLY A 167 -17.26 36.05 -4.22
C GLY A 167 -16.69 34.70 -3.80
N ILE A 168 -17.49 33.63 -3.83
CA ILE A 168 -17.03 32.26 -3.53
C ILE A 168 -15.97 31.83 -4.55
N TRP A 169 -16.17 32.12 -5.83
CA TRP A 169 -15.23 31.85 -6.91
C TRP A 169 -13.90 32.58 -6.68
N TYR A 170 -13.94 33.89 -6.41
CA TYR A 170 -12.76 34.68 -6.08
C TYR A 170 -12.00 34.09 -4.89
N SER A 171 -12.71 33.77 -3.81
CA SER A 171 -12.10 33.18 -2.62
C SER A 171 -11.46 31.83 -2.87
N LEU A 172 -12.15 30.97 -3.63
CA LEU A 172 -11.62 29.66 -4.00
C LEU A 172 -10.35 29.81 -4.84
N VAL A 173 -10.39 30.60 -5.90
CA VAL A 173 -9.29 30.83 -6.85
C VAL A 173 -8.08 31.49 -6.17
N THR A 174 -8.33 32.39 -5.21
CA THR A 174 -7.29 33.09 -4.45
C THR A 174 -6.65 32.18 -3.40
N ILE A 175 -7.44 31.50 -2.57
CA ILE A 175 -6.93 30.59 -1.53
C ILE A 175 -6.17 29.43 -2.16
N THR A 176 -6.66 28.89 -3.28
CA THR A 176 -6.01 27.81 -4.02
C THR A 176 -4.83 28.27 -4.88
N THR A 177 -4.52 29.57 -4.89
CA THR A 177 -3.42 30.18 -5.66
C THR A 177 -3.52 30.00 -7.18
N VAL A 178 -4.72 29.72 -7.71
CA VAL A 178 -4.96 29.58 -9.16
C VAL A 178 -4.92 30.93 -9.87
N GLY A 179 -5.59 31.94 -9.31
CA GLY A 179 -5.51 33.33 -9.77
C GLY A 179 -5.86 33.56 -11.25
N TYR A 180 -7.03 33.14 -11.72
CA TYR A 180 -7.45 33.35 -13.12
C TYR A 180 -7.50 34.84 -13.54
N GLY A 181 -7.76 35.75 -12.60
CA GLY A 181 -7.78 37.20 -12.85
C GLY A 181 -9.07 37.71 -13.51
N ASP A 182 -10.09 36.86 -13.63
CA ASP A 182 -11.42 37.17 -14.14
C ASP A 182 -12.28 37.95 -13.11
N VAL A 183 -12.15 37.62 -11.83
CA VAL A 183 -12.74 38.36 -10.71
C VAL A 183 -11.61 38.90 -9.84
N VAL A 184 -11.57 40.21 -9.61
CA VAL A 184 -10.53 40.89 -8.83
C VAL A 184 -11.12 42.03 -7.99
N PRO A 185 -10.54 42.36 -6.82
CA PRO A 185 -10.98 43.50 -6.04
C PRO A 185 -10.64 44.83 -6.74
N LEU A 186 -11.66 45.67 -6.91
CA LEU A 186 -11.52 47.01 -7.49
C LEU A 186 -11.40 48.08 -6.40
N SER A 187 -12.02 47.86 -5.24
CA SER A 187 -11.98 48.79 -4.11
C SER A 187 -10.72 48.63 -3.25
N ASP A 188 -10.32 49.71 -2.57
CA ASP A 188 -9.19 49.66 -1.62
C ASP A 188 -9.45 48.69 -0.46
N SER A 189 -10.69 48.66 0.06
CA SER A 189 -11.12 47.71 1.08
C SER A 189 -11.07 46.26 0.59
N GLY A 190 -11.48 46.01 -0.65
CA GLY A 190 -11.41 44.68 -1.27
C GLY A 190 -9.98 44.23 -1.49
N ARG A 191 -9.05 45.14 -1.83
CA ARG A 191 -7.62 44.83 -1.95
C ARG A 191 -7.00 44.49 -0.61
N VAL A 192 -7.29 45.24 0.45
CA VAL A 192 -6.84 44.92 1.82
C VAL A 192 -7.35 43.55 2.25
N PHE A 193 -8.64 43.27 1.99
CA PHE A 193 -9.21 41.95 2.24
C PHE A 193 -8.51 40.85 1.43
N GLY A 194 -8.24 41.10 0.14
CA GLY A 194 -7.51 40.18 -0.74
C GLY A 194 -6.11 39.84 -0.20
N VAL A 195 -5.37 40.81 0.32
CA VAL A 195 -4.06 40.56 0.95
C VAL A 195 -4.17 39.59 2.13
N VAL A 196 -5.15 39.81 3.01
CA VAL A 196 -5.40 38.90 4.15
C VAL A 196 -5.77 37.49 3.65
N LEU A 197 -6.58 37.41 2.60
CA LEU A 197 -7.02 36.15 2.01
C LEU A 197 -5.86 35.37 1.36
N ILE A 198 -4.94 36.07 0.70
CA ILE A 198 -3.72 35.48 0.12
C ILE A 198 -2.81 34.92 1.23
N LEU A 199 -2.58 35.67 2.31
CA LEU A 199 -1.79 35.19 3.46
C LEU A 199 -2.42 33.93 4.07
N PHE A 200 -3.75 33.91 4.19
CA PHE A 200 -4.47 32.72 4.62
C PHE A 200 -4.24 31.53 3.68
N GLY A 201 -4.30 31.73 2.36
CA GLY A 201 -4.02 30.69 1.37
C GLY A 201 -2.63 30.05 1.56
N VAL A 202 -1.60 30.86 1.79
CA VAL A 202 -0.23 30.38 2.06
C VAL A 202 -0.16 29.52 3.33
N VAL A 203 -0.80 29.98 4.41
CA VAL A 203 -0.87 29.22 5.68
C VAL A 203 -1.64 27.91 5.49
N PHE A 204 -2.74 27.94 4.75
CA PHE A 204 -3.55 26.77 4.45
C PHE A 204 -2.76 25.70 3.70
N PHE A 205 -2.06 26.06 2.61
CA PHE A 205 -1.23 25.10 1.88
C PHE A 205 -0.07 24.56 2.73
N SER A 206 0.51 25.39 3.58
CA SER A 206 1.57 24.96 4.52
C SER A 206 1.05 23.90 5.49
N LEU A 207 -0.16 24.10 6.04
CA LEU A 207 -0.82 23.13 6.93
C LEU A 207 -1.17 21.83 6.21
N VAL A 208 -1.71 21.90 5.00
CA VAL A 208 -2.03 20.73 4.16
C VAL A 208 -0.76 19.91 3.93
N THR A 209 0.32 20.57 3.51
CA THR A 209 1.62 19.93 3.23
C THR A 209 2.23 19.29 4.48
N ALA A 210 2.19 19.99 5.63
CA ALA A 210 2.70 19.48 6.90
C ALA A 210 1.91 18.25 7.38
N ASN A 211 0.59 18.24 7.22
CA ASN A 211 -0.24 17.10 7.62
C ASN A 211 -0.01 15.86 6.74
N ILE A 212 0.16 16.05 5.43
CA ILE A 212 0.51 14.95 4.52
C ILE A 212 1.89 14.39 4.89
N SER A 213 2.87 15.27 5.14
CA SER A 213 4.22 14.85 5.56
C SER A 213 4.19 14.06 6.87
N ALA A 214 3.46 14.55 7.88
CA ALA A 214 3.29 13.86 9.17
C ALA A 214 2.60 12.49 9.01
N PHE A 215 1.64 12.38 8.10
CA PHE A 215 1.00 11.10 7.79
C PHE A 215 2.01 10.10 7.20
N LEU A 216 2.77 10.51 6.18
CA LEU A 216 3.76 9.65 5.52
C LEU A 216 4.80 9.15 6.53
N ILE A 217 5.37 10.06 7.33
CA ILE A 217 6.33 9.71 8.39
C ILE A 217 5.71 8.77 9.43
N GLY A 218 4.48 9.04 9.88
CA GLY A 218 3.79 8.21 10.85
C GLY A 218 3.49 6.79 10.35
N THR A 219 3.30 6.61 9.04
CA THR A 219 3.14 5.27 8.45
C THR A 219 4.44 4.48 8.43
N GLU A 220 5.58 5.12 8.14
CA GLU A 220 6.89 4.47 8.17
C GLU A 220 7.30 4.10 9.59
N GLN A 221 7.12 4.99 10.57
CA GLN A 221 7.44 4.73 11.97
C GLN A 221 6.67 3.53 12.53
N ARG A 222 5.36 3.44 12.25
CA ARG A 222 4.54 2.29 12.69
C ARG A 222 4.96 0.98 12.06
N LYS A 223 5.47 1.01 10.82
CA LYS A 223 5.98 -0.18 10.15
C LYS A 223 7.30 -0.62 10.79
N LEU A 224 8.22 0.33 10.98
CA LEU A 224 9.50 0.11 11.65
C LEU A 224 9.32 -0.43 13.07
N GLU A 225 8.40 0.13 13.85
CA GLU A 225 8.11 -0.33 15.22
C GLU A 225 7.60 -1.78 15.23
N LYS A 226 6.74 -2.16 14.29
CA LYS A 226 6.29 -3.55 14.13
C LYS A 226 7.43 -4.49 13.76
N ASP A 227 8.27 -4.08 12.81
CA ASP A 227 9.42 -4.88 12.37
C ASP A 227 10.39 -5.08 13.56
N ILE A 228 10.68 -4.03 14.32
CA ILE A 228 11.52 -4.10 15.54
C ILE A 228 10.91 -5.05 16.58
N LEU A 229 9.60 -4.95 16.85
CA LEU A 229 8.93 -5.84 17.79
C LEU A 229 8.97 -7.30 17.33
N GLU A 230 8.87 -7.55 16.03
CA GLU A 230 9.01 -8.89 15.46
C GLU A 230 10.44 -9.41 15.62
N TYR A 231 11.46 -8.60 15.31
CA TYR A 231 12.87 -8.93 15.54
C TYR A 231 13.19 -9.20 17.01
N MET A 232 12.63 -8.42 17.94
CA MET A 232 12.79 -8.64 19.38
C MET A 232 12.24 -9.99 19.81
N LYS A 233 11.02 -10.35 19.37
CA LYS A 233 10.41 -11.66 19.66
C LYS A 233 11.22 -12.83 19.11
N LEU A 234 11.78 -12.68 17.91
CA LEU A 234 12.65 -13.71 17.31
C LEU A 234 13.96 -13.86 18.09
N THR A 235 14.54 -12.74 18.52
CA THR A 235 15.78 -12.72 19.31
C THR A 235 15.56 -13.34 20.69
N GLU A 236 14.47 -13.01 21.36
CA GLU A 236 14.07 -13.61 22.64
C GLU A 236 13.94 -15.13 22.54
N LYS A 237 13.23 -15.63 21.52
CA LYS A 237 13.13 -17.08 21.26
C LYS A 237 14.49 -17.73 21.03
N ARG A 238 15.39 -17.07 20.29
CA ARG A 238 16.75 -17.58 20.05
C ARG A 238 17.56 -17.63 21.35
N LEU A 239 17.46 -16.62 22.21
CA LEU A 239 18.14 -16.58 23.50
C LEU A 239 17.68 -17.70 24.43
N VAL A 240 16.36 -17.93 24.53
CA VAL A 240 15.80 -19.03 25.32
C VAL A 240 16.30 -20.38 24.81
N TYR A 241 16.26 -20.61 23.50
CA TYR A 241 16.80 -21.84 22.90
C TYR A 241 18.30 -22.02 23.17
N GLN A 242 19.07 -20.93 23.11
CA GLN A 242 20.50 -20.95 23.41
C GLN A 242 20.76 -21.28 24.89
N GLN A 243 19.96 -20.74 25.82
CA GLN A 243 20.04 -21.07 27.24
C GLN A 243 19.78 -22.55 27.48
N GLU A 244 18.68 -23.10 26.96
CA GLU A 244 18.37 -24.53 27.10
C GLU A 244 19.49 -25.42 26.52
N SER A 245 20.07 -25.04 25.39
CA SER A 245 21.20 -25.74 24.78
C SER A 245 22.47 -25.66 25.63
N ASN A 246 22.74 -24.50 26.22
CA ASN A 246 23.88 -24.30 27.10
C ASN A 246 23.72 -25.08 28.41
N GLU A 247 22.53 -25.09 29.02
CA GLU A 247 22.22 -25.88 30.22
C GLU A 247 22.47 -27.36 29.97
N LYS A 248 21.98 -27.92 28.86
CA LYS A 248 22.27 -29.31 28.47
C LYS A 248 23.76 -29.59 28.27
N SER A 249 24.51 -28.61 27.75
CA SER A 249 25.95 -28.75 27.55
C SER A 249 26.70 -28.76 28.88
N VAL A 250 26.31 -27.88 29.81
CA VAL A 250 26.84 -27.85 31.19
C VAL A 250 26.51 -29.15 31.93
N GLU A 251 25.27 -29.64 31.82
CA GLU A 251 24.86 -30.90 32.43
C GLU A 251 25.70 -32.08 31.93
N LYS A 252 25.93 -32.18 30.61
CA LYS A 252 26.82 -33.19 30.02
C LYS A 252 28.25 -33.09 30.55
N ILE A 253 28.79 -31.89 30.67
CA ILE A 253 30.15 -31.66 31.21
C ILE A 253 30.21 -32.09 32.68
N LEU A 254 29.22 -31.72 33.50
CA LEU A 254 29.16 -32.11 34.91
C LEU A 254 29.11 -33.63 35.08
N VAL A 255 28.30 -34.33 34.29
CA VAL A 255 28.23 -35.79 34.29
C VAL A 255 29.57 -36.40 33.88
N HIS A 256 30.20 -35.88 32.82
CA HIS A 256 31.48 -36.37 32.35
C HIS A 256 32.59 -36.18 33.40
N MET A 257 32.69 -34.99 33.99
CA MET A 257 33.65 -34.68 35.07
C MET A 257 33.42 -35.57 36.30
N ASN A 258 32.17 -35.80 36.70
CA ASN A 258 31.87 -36.67 37.84
C ASN A 258 32.30 -38.12 37.58
N ASN A 259 32.13 -38.60 36.35
CA ASN A 259 32.61 -39.93 35.95
C ASN A 259 34.15 -40.00 35.96
N GLU A 260 34.85 -38.98 35.43
CA GLU A 260 36.32 -38.92 35.51
C GLU A 260 36.83 -38.89 36.95
N VAL A 261 36.24 -38.06 37.82
CA VAL A 261 36.62 -38.00 39.25
C VAL A 261 36.39 -39.34 39.93
N THR A 262 35.31 -40.04 39.57
CA THR A 262 35.03 -41.38 40.10
C THR A 262 36.07 -42.39 39.64
N ASN A 263 36.44 -42.37 38.36
CA ASN A 263 37.48 -43.24 37.80
C ASN A 263 38.85 -42.98 38.44
N LEU A 264 39.25 -41.70 38.58
CA LEU A 264 40.49 -41.32 39.26
C LEU A 264 40.52 -41.78 40.72
N LYS A 265 39.39 -41.71 41.45
CA LYS A 265 39.28 -42.25 42.81
C LYS A 265 39.46 -43.76 42.86
N ILE A 266 38.99 -44.49 41.84
CA ILE A 266 39.17 -45.93 41.72
C ILE A 266 40.64 -46.25 41.46
N GLU A 267 41.27 -45.62 40.47
CA GLU A 267 42.70 -45.78 40.16
C GLU A 267 43.59 -45.47 41.37
N LEU A 268 43.32 -44.37 42.09
CA LEU A 268 44.06 -44.02 43.30
C LEU A 268 43.95 -45.12 44.37
N LYS A 269 42.76 -45.69 44.58
CA LYS A 269 42.56 -46.80 45.52
C LYS A 269 43.32 -48.06 45.09
N GLU A 270 43.34 -48.36 43.79
CA GLU A 270 44.09 -49.50 43.25
C GLU A 270 45.59 -49.32 43.45
N MET A 271 46.14 -48.16 43.11
CA MET A 271 47.55 -47.83 43.34
C MET A 271 47.93 -47.89 44.81
N GLN A 272 47.08 -47.39 45.72
CA GLN A 272 47.32 -47.50 47.16
C GLN A 272 47.36 -48.97 47.62
N LYS A 273 46.45 -49.80 47.10
CA LYS A 273 46.38 -51.23 47.44
C LYS A 273 47.59 -52.00 46.90
N GLU A 274 48.06 -51.64 45.71
CA GLU A 274 49.25 -52.21 45.08
C GLU A 274 50.53 -51.81 45.82
N ASN A 275 50.70 -50.52 46.16
CA ASN A 275 51.79 -50.05 47.02
C ASN A 275 51.80 -50.77 48.37
N LEU A 276 50.64 -50.98 48.99
CA LEU A 276 50.54 -51.69 50.26
C LEU A 276 50.94 -53.17 50.14
N LYS A 277 50.62 -53.83 49.02
CA LYS A 277 51.12 -55.18 48.71
C LYS A 277 52.63 -55.19 48.52
N LEU A 278 53.18 -54.21 47.79
CA LEU A 278 54.60 -54.08 47.54
C LEU A 278 55.40 -53.89 48.85
N LEU A 279 54.90 -53.01 49.73
CA LEU A 279 55.47 -52.79 51.07
C LEU A 279 55.45 -54.07 51.91
N LYS A 280 54.35 -54.84 51.88
CA LYS A 280 54.27 -56.15 52.56
C LYS A 280 55.26 -57.17 51.98
N GLN A 281 55.46 -57.20 50.67
CA GLN A 281 56.44 -58.09 50.03
C GLN A 281 57.89 -57.70 50.39
N ILE A 282 58.20 -56.40 50.46
CA ILE A 282 59.52 -55.91 50.89
C ILE A 282 59.77 -56.30 52.35
N HIS A 283 58.78 -56.15 53.23
CA HIS A 283 58.87 -56.58 54.63
C HIS A 283 59.04 -58.11 54.76
N ALA A 284 58.33 -58.90 53.96
CA ALA A 284 58.47 -60.36 53.96
C ALA A 284 59.84 -60.84 53.46
N LYS A 285 60.43 -60.17 52.46
CA LYS A 285 61.79 -60.45 51.95
C LYS A 285 62.92 -60.08 52.92
N ARG A 286 62.67 -59.26 53.94
CA ARG A 286 63.64 -58.91 54.99
C ARG A 286 63.69 -59.91 56.15
N HIS A 287 62.75 -60.86 56.20
CA HIS A 287 62.62 -61.83 57.30
C HIS A 287 62.88 -63.29 56.90
N ASN A 288 63.34 -63.53 55.67
CA ASN A 288 63.97 -64.78 55.21
C ASN A 288 65.43 -64.48 54.86
#